data_AF-A0A1F6W5P2-F1
#
_entry.id   AF-A0A1F6W5P2-F1
#
_cell.length_a   1.000
_cell.length_b   1.000
_cell.length_c   1.000
_cell.angle_alpha   90.00
_cell.angle_beta   90.00
_cell.angle_gamma   90.00
#
_symmetry.space_group_name_H-M   'P 1'
#
loop_
_entity.id
_entity.type
_entity.pdbx_description
1 polymer ?
#
loop_
_entity_poly.entity_id
_entity_poly.type
_entity_poly.pdbx_seq_one_letter_code
_entity_poly.pdbx_strand_id
1 'polypeptide(L)'
;MVFVVVLFFLKTKTIFKNEEKYISQQINQAGLIYSNEVISKLVNKDTDGDGMLDWEEGLWGTDPTKKDTNGDGVLDNIEIEKLKSETGQGEQGESLLALQDENLTETDKFSRELFATVATFNQSGAMDQVTVDKISDSLAEQIKNTPSKKIFLISDIKVIADDTVVTIQKYSNTLDGILSKITVKYTVIDVLQKFVGDENNENIEALSELDPIIKQTTDFINGMVKMETPQSLATLHLDVVNALERLIKNLNDIKLYDSDIIVALGAISQYQTNTIALESATQKLTAVINQKLNN
;
A
#
# COMPACT_ATOMS: atom_id res chain seq x y z
N MET A 1 -19.38 17.32 17.67
CA MET A 1 -18.87 17.89 16.40
C MET A 1 -17.80 17.01 15.74
N VAL A 2 -16.92 16.35 16.50
CA VAL A 2 -15.90 15.38 16.02
C VAL A 2 -16.44 14.06 15.45
N PHE A 3 -17.68 13.72 15.82
CA PHE A 3 -18.37 12.53 15.34
C PHE A 3 -18.57 12.51 13.82
N VAL A 4 -18.62 13.65 13.13
CA VAL A 4 -18.95 13.69 11.69
C VAL A 4 -17.81 13.21 10.80
N VAL A 5 -16.55 13.58 11.10
CA VAL A 5 -15.37 13.08 10.34
C VAL A 5 -15.17 11.59 10.58
N VAL A 6 -15.35 11.13 11.82
CA VAL A 6 -15.21 9.71 12.16
C VAL A 6 -16.35 8.88 11.55
N LEU A 7 -17.59 9.35 11.59
CA LEU A 7 -18.74 8.71 10.92
C LEU A 7 -18.63 8.72 9.39
N PHE A 8 -17.90 9.69 8.81
CA PHE A 8 -17.64 9.73 7.38
C PHE A 8 -16.77 8.55 6.91
N PHE A 9 -15.85 8.08 7.75
CA PHE A 9 -15.03 6.89 7.51
C PHE A 9 -15.63 5.59 8.10
N LEU A 10 -16.55 5.70 9.06
CA LEU A 10 -17.11 4.56 9.79
C LEU A 10 -18.64 4.53 9.70
N LYS A 11 -19.17 3.49 9.03
CA LYS A 11 -20.53 3.02 9.22
C LYS A 11 -20.45 1.65 9.87
N THR A 12 -20.75 1.56 11.16
CA THR A 12 -20.58 0.33 11.96
C THR A 12 -21.42 -0.83 11.42
N LYS A 13 -20.79 -1.75 10.69
CA LYS A 13 -20.71 -3.19 10.98
C LYS A 13 -19.54 -3.79 10.21
N THR A 14 -18.64 -4.39 10.98
CA THR A 14 -17.41 -5.13 10.62
C THR A 14 -17.53 -6.00 9.38
N ILE A 15 -16.81 -5.64 8.31
CA ILE A 15 -16.61 -6.48 7.11
C ILE A 15 -15.22 -7.16 7.14
N PHE A 16 -14.21 -6.54 7.78
CA PHE A 16 -12.81 -7.01 7.74
C PHE A 16 -12.26 -7.41 9.12
N LYS A 17 -13.00 -8.21 9.89
CA LYS A 17 -12.42 -8.85 11.09
C LYS A 17 -11.63 -10.08 10.67
N ASN A 18 -10.33 -9.92 10.44
CA ASN A 18 -9.39 -11.03 10.59
C ASN A 18 -8.70 -10.87 11.96
N GLU A 19 -9.24 -11.54 12.98
CA GLU A 19 -8.58 -11.70 14.28
C GLU A 19 -7.59 -12.86 14.18
N GLU A 20 -6.46 -12.66 13.51
CA GLU A 20 -5.32 -13.57 13.69
C GLU A 20 -4.29 -12.96 14.63
N LYS A 21 -4.24 -13.58 15.82
CA LYS A 21 -3.33 -13.25 16.91
C LYS A 21 -1.94 -13.82 16.60
N TYR A 22 -1.18 -13.16 15.72
CA TYR A 22 0.23 -13.49 15.52
C TYR A 22 1.11 -12.71 16.50
N ILE A 23 1.91 -13.46 17.25
CA ILE A 23 2.83 -12.95 18.26
C ILE A 23 3.96 -12.20 17.54
N SER A 24 4.02 -10.88 17.73
CA SER A 24 5.14 -10.06 17.27
C SER A 24 6.38 -10.37 18.09
N GLN A 25 7.36 -11.03 17.48
CA GLN A 25 8.75 -11.00 17.94
C GLN A 25 9.54 -10.12 16.98
N GLN A 26 10.24 -9.12 17.53
CA GLN A 26 11.10 -8.18 16.80
C GLN A 26 12.10 -8.93 15.90
N ILE A 27 11.94 -8.80 14.58
CA ILE A 27 13.03 -9.03 13.62
C ILE A 27 12.97 -7.92 12.58
N ASN A 28 14.14 -7.37 12.28
CA ASN A 28 14.38 -6.26 11.38
C ASN A 28 14.03 -6.60 9.93
N GLN A 29 13.65 -5.56 9.16
CA GLN A 29 13.57 -5.48 7.69
C GLN A 29 14.07 -6.73 6.93
N ALA A 30 13.17 -7.51 6.33
CA ALA A 30 13.46 -8.33 5.15
C ALA A 30 12.17 -9.03 4.70
N GLY A 31 11.88 -9.01 3.39
CA GLY A 31 10.98 -10.00 2.76
C GLY A 31 11.51 -11.43 2.91
N LEU A 32 10.97 -12.38 2.11
CA LEU A 32 11.31 -13.82 2.07
C LEU A 32 12.72 -14.05 2.62
N ILE A 33 12.87 -14.75 3.76
CA ILE A 33 14.12 -14.91 4.51
C ILE A 33 15.27 -15.38 3.61
N TYR A 34 15.91 -14.40 2.97
CA TYR A 34 17.11 -14.35 2.16
C TYR A 34 17.36 -12.84 2.05
N SER A 35 18.55 -12.38 2.44
CA SER A 35 18.89 -10.95 2.33
C SER A 35 18.50 -10.41 0.94
N ASN A 36 18.06 -9.15 0.84
CA ASN A 36 17.71 -8.49 -0.44
C ASN A 36 18.79 -8.71 -1.53
N GLU A 37 20.06 -8.88 -1.12
CA GLU A 37 21.19 -9.25 -1.99
C GLU A 37 21.11 -10.68 -2.59
N VAL A 38 20.58 -11.66 -1.87
CA VAL A 38 20.40 -13.04 -2.34
C VAL A 38 19.21 -13.13 -3.30
N ILE A 39 18.10 -12.46 -3.01
CA ILE A 39 16.95 -12.42 -3.93
C ILE A 39 17.28 -11.62 -5.18
N SER A 40 17.95 -10.48 -5.04
CA SER A 40 18.50 -9.76 -6.20
C SER A 40 19.45 -10.64 -7.01
N LYS A 41 20.32 -11.43 -6.38
CA LYS A 41 21.17 -12.38 -7.09
C LYS A 41 20.39 -13.49 -7.78
N LEU A 42 19.30 -13.99 -7.20
CA LEU A 42 18.47 -15.04 -7.78
C LEU A 42 17.64 -14.54 -8.96
N VAL A 43 16.99 -13.38 -8.83
CA VAL A 43 16.15 -12.78 -9.87
C VAL A 43 17.00 -12.26 -11.04
N ASN A 44 18.27 -11.89 -10.79
CA ASN A 44 19.22 -11.47 -11.83
C ASN A 44 20.23 -12.57 -12.18
N LYS A 45 19.97 -13.83 -11.80
CA LYS A 45 20.86 -14.95 -12.13
C LYS A 45 20.62 -15.36 -13.58
N ASP A 46 21.70 -15.44 -14.33
CA ASP A 46 21.80 -16.00 -15.68
C ASP A 46 23.01 -16.94 -15.64
N THR A 47 22.74 -18.24 -15.51
CA THR A 47 23.74 -19.25 -15.15
C THR A 47 24.62 -19.66 -16.32
N ASP A 48 24.06 -19.72 -17.53
CA ASP A 48 24.81 -20.07 -18.72
C ASP A 48 25.25 -18.85 -19.54
N GLY A 49 24.77 -17.65 -19.20
CA GLY A 49 25.16 -16.40 -19.83
C GLY A 49 24.68 -16.32 -21.28
N ASP A 50 23.55 -16.91 -21.64
CA ASP A 50 22.90 -16.71 -22.94
C ASP A 50 22.13 -15.38 -22.99
N GLY A 51 21.93 -14.75 -21.83
CA GLY A 51 21.22 -13.49 -21.67
C GLY A 51 19.82 -13.67 -21.08
N MET A 52 19.31 -14.89 -20.93
CA MET A 52 18.05 -15.22 -20.26
C MET A 52 18.27 -15.44 -18.76
N LEU A 53 17.32 -15.02 -17.93
CA LEU A 53 17.41 -15.24 -16.50
C LEU A 53 16.96 -16.67 -16.15
N ASP A 54 17.63 -17.34 -15.20
CA ASP A 54 17.37 -18.74 -14.81
C ASP A 54 15.89 -19.02 -14.51
N TRP A 55 15.21 -18.06 -13.88
CA TRP A 55 13.82 -18.17 -13.50
C TRP A 55 12.88 -18.07 -14.72
N GLU A 56 13.30 -17.33 -15.74
CA GLU A 56 12.57 -17.17 -17.00
C GLU A 56 12.75 -18.41 -17.86
N GLU A 57 13.95 -18.99 -17.93
CA GLU A 57 14.19 -20.28 -18.57
C GLU A 57 13.33 -21.39 -17.97
N GLY A 58 13.23 -21.42 -16.63
CA GLY A 58 12.31 -22.31 -15.93
C GLY A 58 10.83 -22.14 -16.31
N LEU A 59 10.39 -20.94 -16.72
CA LEU A 59 9.03 -20.67 -17.20
C LEU A 59 8.79 -21.27 -18.60
N TRP A 60 9.80 -21.19 -19.46
CA TRP A 60 9.73 -21.69 -20.84
C TRP A 60 10.11 -23.16 -20.97
N GLY A 61 10.57 -23.78 -19.88
CA GLY A 61 10.94 -25.19 -19.83
C GLY A 61 12.32 -25.46 -20.43
N THR A 62 13.17 -24.45 -20.52
CA THR A 62 14.58 -24.58 -20.90
C THR A 62 15.45 -24.85 -19.68
N ASP A 63 16.67 -25.34 -19.89
CA ASP A 63 17.64 -25.75 -18.88
C ASP A 63 18.61 -24.59 -18.60
N PRO A 64 18.56 -23.95 -17.41
CA PRO A 64 19.38 -22.77 -17.10
C PRO A 64 20.88 -23.00 -17.11
N THR A 65 21.33 -24.24 -17.29
CA THR A 65 22.74 -24.57 -17.38
C THR A 65 23.22 -24.76 -18.82
N LYS A 66 22.34 -24.55 -19.81
CA LYS A 66 22.61 -24.78 -21.23
C LYS A 66 21.99 -23.69 -22.10
N LYS A 67 22.87 -22.92 -22.76
CA LYS A 67 22.43 -21.86 -23.69
C LYS A 67 21.54 -22.33 -24.85
N ASP A 68 21.58 -23.63 -25.12
CA ASP A 68 20.79 -24.33 -26.13
C ASP A 68 20.38 -25.66 -25.48
N THR A 69 19.16 -25.70 -24.95
CA THR A 69 18.65 -26.83 -24.19
C THR A 69 18.48 -28.07 -25.04
N ASN A 70 18.08 -27.89 -26.30
CA ASN A 70 17.66 -28.97 -27.19
C ASN A 70 18.80 -29.44 -28.12
N GLY A 71 19.89 -28.69 -28.20
CA GLY A 71 21.10 -28.99 -28.95
C GLY A 71 20.97 -28.79 -30.46
N ASP A 72 20.01 -28.00 -30.94
CA ASP A 72 19.76 -27.78 -32.36
C ASP A 72 20.57 -26.63 -32.99
N GLY A 73 21.31 -25.89 -32.15
CA GLY A 73 22.17 -24.78 -32.54
C GLY A 73 21.49 -23.40 -32.47
N VAL A 74 20.24 -23.32 -32.01
CA VAL A 74 19.56 -22.07 -31.69
C VAL A 74 19.62 -21.87 -30.17
N LEU A 75 19.91 -20.64 -29.73
CA LEU A 75 19.94 -20.34 -28.29
C LEU A 75 18.52 -20.23 -27.73
N ASP A 76 18.34 -20.64 -26.49
CA ASP A 76 17.04 -20.66 -25.80
C ASP A 76 16.41 -19.26 -25.76
N ASN A 77 17.19 -18.21 -25.53
CA ASN A 77 16.71 -16.83 -25.59
C ASN A 77 16.08 -16.43 -26.94
N ILE A 78 16.65 -16.88 -28.06
CA ILE A 78 16.15 -16.60 -29.41
C ILE A 78 14.84 -17.37 -29.66
N GLU A 79 14.79 -18.64 -29.25
CA GLU A 79 13.59 -19.47 -29.38
C GLU A 79 12.41 -18.88 -28.60
N ILE A 80 12.67 -18.46 -27.36
CA ILE A 80 11.66 -17.88 -26.47
C ILE A 80 11.16 -16.53 -26.99
N GLU A 81 12.04 -15.62 -27.40
CA GLU A 81 11.63 -14.33 -27.98
C GLU A 81 10.73 -14.52 -29.21
N LYS A 82 11.08 -15.50 -30.06
CA LYS A 82 10.25 -15.85 -31.22
C LYS A 82 8.87 -16.35 -30.78
N LEU A 83 8.78 -17.25 -29.81
CA LEU A 83 7.50 -17.76 -29.28
C LEU A 83 6.62 -16.66 -28.68
N LYS A 84 7.20 -15.71 -27.94
CA LYS A 84 6.47 -14.54 -27.40
C LYS A 84 5.86 -13.69 -28.52
N SER A 85 6.62 -13.50 -29.61
CA SER A 85 6.15 -12.74 -30.78
C SER A 85 5.03 -13.44 -31.55
N GLU A 86 5.08 -14.78 -31.65
CA GLU A 86 4.11 -15.58 -32.39
C GLU A 86 2.80 -15.82 -31.62
N THR A 87 2.85 -15.82 -30.29
CA THR A 87 1.68 -16.04 -29.41
C THR A 87 0.85 -14.79 -29.14
N GLY A 88 1.22 -13.63 -29.70
CA GLY A 88 0.54 -12.36 -29.43
C GLY A 88 0.73 -11.85 -27.99
N GLN A 89 1.65 -12.46 -27.22
CA GLN A 89 2.06 -11.97 -25.90
C GLN A 89 2.93 -10.71 -25.98
N GLY A 90 3.29 -10.30 -27.21
CA GLY A 90 4.07 -9.09 -27.50
C GLY A 90 3.39 -7.74 -27.21
N GLU A 91 2.16 -7.70 -26.68
CA GLU A 91 1.53 -6.43 -26.27
C GLU A 91 1.28 -6.28 -24.75
N GLN A 92 1.65 -7.26 -23.91
CA GLN A 92 1.65 -7.08 -22.43
C GLN A 92 2.78 -7.81 -21.68
N GLY A 93 3.65 -8.57 -22.35
CA GLY A 93 4.85 -9.12 -21.74
C GLY A 93 6.09 -8.59 -22.44
N GLU A 94 6.59 -7.43 -22.02
CA GLU A 94 7.92 -6.97 -22.43
C GLU A 94 8.94 -8.07 -22.09
N SER A 95 9.86 -8.31 -23.03
CA SER A 95 11.06 -9.09 -22.80
C SER A 95 11.77 -8.51 -21.58
N LEU A 96 11.95 -9.33 -20.54
CA LEU A 96 12.68 -9.03 -19.30
C LEU A 96 14.19 -8.83 -19.55
N LEU A 97 14.59 -8.70 -20.81
CA LEU A 97 15.98 -8.61 -21.26
C LEU A 97 16.51 -7.17 -21.30
N ALA A 98 15.84 -6.23 -20.62
CA ALA A 98 16.31 -4.85 -20.44
C ALA A 98 16.13 -4.33 -19.00
N LEU A 99 16.33 -5.17 -17.98
CA LEU A 99 15.97 -4.88 -16.59
C LEU A 99 17.02 -4.12 -15.76
N GLN A 100 17.47 -2.95 -16.21
CA GLN A 100 18.09 -1.98 -15.29
C GLN A 100 17.28 -0.70 -15.07
N ASP A 101 16.25 -0.43 -15.89
CA ASP A 101 15.51 0.85 -15.86
C ASP A 101 13.97 0.73 -15.89
N GLU A 102 13.39 -0.44 -15.56
CA GLU A 102 11.93 -0.59 -15.50
C GLU A 102 11.32 -0.08 -14.19
N ASN A 103 10.26 0.72 -14.31
CA ASN A 103 9.47 1.24 -13.20
C ASN A 103 8.43 0.20 -12.75
N LEU A 104 8.91 -0.95 -12.24
CA LEU A 104 8.10 -2.11 -11.84
C LEU A 104 7.09 -1.79 -10.73
N THR A 105 5.88 -2.36 -10.85
CA THR A 105 4.89 -2.37 -9.77
C THR A 105 5.34 -3.27 -8.62
N GLU A 106 4.75 -3.15 -7.43
CA GLU A 106 5.06 -4.08 -6.34
C GLU A 106 4.54 -5.50 -6.65
N THR A 107 3.45 -5.59 -7.39
CA THR A 107 2.92 -6.86 -7.92
C THR A 107 3.92 -7.56 -8.86
N ASP A 108 4.58 -6.82 -9.75
CA ASP A 108 5.62 -7.37 -10.63
C ASP A 108 6.81 -7.90 -9.83
N LYS A 109 7.27 -7.11 -8.86
CA LYS A 109 8.40 -7.47 -7.99
C LYS A 109 8.08 -8.72 -7.19
N PHE A 110 6.92 -8.76 -6.55
CA PHE A 110 6.45 -9.92 -5.80
C PHE A 110 6.34 -11.17 -6.70
N SER A 111 5.77 -11.02 -7.90
CA SER A 111 5.60 -12.15 -8.81
C SER A 111 6.95 -12.72 -9.24
N ARG A 112 7.91 -11.87 -9.63
CA ARG A 112 9.27 -12.29 -9.99
C ARG A 112 9.97 -12.99 -8.83
N GLU A 113 9.85 -12.45 -7.63
CA GLU A 113 10.41 -13.04 -6.40
C GLU A 113 9.79 -14.43 -6.12
N LEU A 114 8.47 -14.56 -6.23
CA LEU A 114 7.75 -15.83 -6.06
C LEU A 114 8.21 -16.87 -7.08
N PHE A 115 8.26 -16.52 -8.36
CA PHE A 115 8.65 -17.44 -9.43
C PHE A 115 10.10 -17.88 -9.31
N ALA A 116 11.04 -16.96 -9.06
CA ALA A 116 12.44 -17.31 -8.86
C ALA A 116 12.62 -18.28 -7.68
N THR A 117 11.84 -18.09 -6.61
CA THR A 117 11.81 -19.00 -5.47
C THR A 117 11.33 -20.38 -5.91
N VAL A 118 10.15 -20.48 -6.53
CA VAL A 118 9.57 -21.75 -6.99
C VAL A 118 10.50 -22.50 -7.97
N ALA A 119 11.09 -21.81 -8.94
CA ALA A 119 12.00 -22.40 -9.93
C ALA A 119 13.23 -23.04 -9.26
N THR A 120 13.83 -22.34 -8.29
CA THR A 120 14.99 -22.85 -7.53
C THR A 120 14.63 -24.15 -6.78
N PHE A 121 13.45 -24.20 -6.14
CA PHE A 121 13.03 -25.38 -5.39
C PHE A 121 12.71 -26.57 -6.30
N ASN A 122 12.08 -26.33 -7.45
CA ASN A 122 11.82 -27.35 -8.45
C ASN A 122 13.12 -27.99 -8.98
N GLN A 123 14.18 -27.21 -9.17
CA GLN A 123 15.49 -27.73 -9.60
C GLN A 123 16.21 -28.52 -8.49
N SER A 124 16.01 -28.15 -7.22
CA SER A 124 16.62 -28.83 -6.07
C SER A 124 15.94 -30.15 -5.66
N GLY A 125 14.78 -30.46 -6.25
CA GLY A 125 14.12 -31.77 -6.15
C GLY A 125 13.13 -31.96 -4.99
N ALA A 126 12.81 -30.93 -4.20
CA ALA A 126 11.64 -30.95 -3.31
C ALA A 126 11.20 -29.55 -2.87
N MET A 127 9.94 -29.20 -3.15
CA MET A 127 9.22 -28.12 -2.47
C MET A 127 8.73 -28.67 -1.12
N ASP A 128 9.40 -28.31 -0.02
CA ASP A 128 8.97 -28.72 1.31
C ASP A 128 7.95 -27.73 1.91
N GLN A 129 7.21 -28.17 2.94
CA GLN A 129 6.22 -27.33 3.62
C GLN A 129 6.85 -26.05 4.19
N VAL A 130 8.12 -26.11 4.62
CA VAL A 130 8.87 -24.96 5.16
C VAL A 130 9.02 -23.87 4.12
N THR A 131 9.21 -24.24 2.86
CA THR A 131 9.29 -23.31 1.74
C THR A 131 7.95 -22.65 1.44
N VAL A 132 6.87 -23.42 1.46
CA VAL A 132 5.49 -22.91 1.29
C VAL A 132 5.13 -21.91 2.40
N ASP A 133 5.50 -22.22 3.64
CA ASP A 133 5.26 -21.34 4.78
C ASP A 133 6.02 -20.02 4.63
N LYS A 134 7.31 -20.06 4.23
CA LYS A 134 8.11 -18.85 3.96
C LYS A 134 7.52 -17.98 2.85
N ILE A 135 7.04 -18.60 1.77
CA ILE A 135 6.39 -17.90 0.66
C ILE A 135 5.14 -17.15 1.16
N SER A 136 4.34 -17.84 1.97
CA SER A 136 3.13 -17.29 2.57
C SER A 136 3.44 -16.11 3.51
N ASP A 137 4.49 -16.24 4.34
CA ASP A 137 4.92 -15.19 5.26
C ASP A 137 5.40 -13.93 4.52
N SER A 138 6.17 -14.08 3.43
CA SER A 138 6.61 -12.90 2.66
C SER A 138 5.49 -12.24 1.88
N LEU A 139 4.54 -13.00 1.35
CA LEU A 139 3.33 -12.41 0.77
C LEU A 139 2.59 -11.57 1.82
N ALA A 140 2.41 -12.11 3.03
CA ALA A 140 1.79 -11.37 4.12
C ALA A 140 2.59 -10.10 4.50
N GLU A 141 3.92 -10.15 4.46
CA GLU A 141 4.78 -9.00 4.76
C GLU A 141 4.76 -7.93 3.65
N GLN A 142 4.81 -8.33 2.39
CA GLN A 142 4.68 -7.46 1.22
C GLN A 142 3.36 -6.68 1.24
N ILE A 143 2.25 -7.37 1.53
CA ILE A 143 0.93 -6.75 1.74
C ILE A 143 0.99 -5.76 2.91
N LYS A 144 1.65 -6.10 4.01
CA LYS A 144 1.66 -5.26 5.22
C LYS A 144 2.52 -4.00 5.09
N ASN A 145 3.60 -4.03 4.30
CA ASN A 145 4.65 -3.01 4.30
C ASN A 145 4.61 -2.09 3.07
N THR A 146 3.47 -1.47 2.78
CA THR A 146 3.40 -0.44 1.72
C THR A 146 4.30 0.77 2.06
N PRO A 147 5.12 1.28 1.11
CA PRO A 147 6.02 2.40 1.37
C PRO A 147 5.31 3.62 1.96
N SER A 148 5.79 4.11 3.09
CA SER A 148 5.32 5.37 3.70
C SER A 148 5.91 6.56 2.96
N LYS A 149 5.08 7.50 2.50
CA LYS A 149 5.57 8.82 2.09
C LYS A 149 4.52 9.93 2.17
N LYS A 150 5.05 11.12 2.45
CA LYS A 150 4.45 12.38 2.93
C LYS A 150 3.96 12.33 4.39
N ILE A 151 4.71 13.03 5.25
CA ILE A 151 4.41 13.28 6.65
C ILE A 151 4.58 14.78 6.83
N PHE A 152 3.53 15.46 7.30
CA PHE A 152 3.62 16.86 7.69
C PHE A 152 4.46 16.97 8.97
N LEU A 153 5.31 17.99 9.00
CA LEU A 153 6.14 18.36 10.14
C LEU A 153 5.51 19.54 10.88
N ILE A 154 6.00 19.81 12.09
CA ILE A 154 5.60 21.02 12.85
C ILE A 154 5.92 22.30 12.05
N SER A 155 6.98 22.29 11.23
CA SER A 155 7.32 23.41 10.34
C SER A 155 6.29 23.68 9.24
N ASP A 156 5.43 22.70 8.94
CA ASP A 156 4.44 22.80 7.86
C ASP A 156 3.11 23.38 8.35
N ILE A 157 2.97 23.64 9.66
CA ILE A 157 1.78 24.25 10.27
C ILE A 157 2.09 25.60 10.89
N LYS A 158 1.10 26.50 10.92
CA LYS A 158 1.26 27.85 11.48
C LYS A 158 1.08 27.84 13.01
N VAL A 159 2.14 27.48 13.74
CA VAL A 159 2.15 27.52 15.21
C VAL A 159 2.26 28.95 15.73
N ILE A 160 1.43 29.30 16.73
CA ILE A 160 1.49 30.57 17.45
C ILE A 160 1.76 30.31 18.94
N ALA A 161 2.50 31.21 19.59
CA ALA A 161 2.85 31.10 21.01
C ALA A 161 1.68 31.41 21.96
N ASP A 162 0.63 32.09 21.48
CA ASP A 162 -0.54 32.42 22.28
C ASP A 162 -1.41 31.17 22.52
N ASP A 163 -1.63 30.89 23.80
CA ASP A 163 -2.40 29.75 24.32
C ASP A 163 -3.58 30.19 25.21
N THR A 164 -4.04 31.44 25.07
CA THR A 164 -5.20 31.95 25.83
C THR A 164 -6.50 31.25 25.42
N VAL A 165 -7.48 31.24 26.33
CA VAL A 165 -8.82 30.67 26.09
C VAL A 165 -9.49 31.31 24.86
N VAL A 166 -9.32 32.62 24.66
CA VAL A 166 -9.83 33.35 23.48
C VAL A 166 -9.24 32.80 22.18
N THR A 167 -7.93 32.56 22.18
CA THR A 167 -7.22 32.04 21.00
C THR A 167 -7.56 30.58 20.73
N ILE A 168 -7.79 29.77 21.77
CA ILE A 168 -8.28 28.39 21.63
C ILE A 168 -9.73 28.36 21.11
N GLN A 169 -10.58 29.29 21.55
CA GLN A 169 -11.94 29.42 20.99
C GLN A 169 -11.90 29.81 19.51
N LYS A 170 -11.02 30.74 19.12
CA LYS A 170 -10.80 31.11 17.72
C LYS A 170 -10.32 29.91 16.89
N TYR A 171 -9.37 29.14 17.41
CA TYR A 171 -8.90 27.89 16.81
C TYR A 171 -10.06 26.90 16.58
N SER A 172 -10.85 26.62 17.62
CA SER A 172 -12.00 25.71 17.54
C SER A 172 -13.02 26.17 16.50
N ASN A 173 -13.40 27.46 16.52
CA ASN A 173 -14.35 28.02 15.55
C ASN A 173 -13.82 27.95 14.11
N THR A 174 -12.52 28.13 13.92
CA THR A 174 -11.87 28.02 12.61
C THR A 174 -11.91 26.57 12.12
N LEU A 175 -11.60 25.61 12.99
CA LEU A 175 -11.69 24.18 12.69
C LEU A 175 -13.11 23.77 12.31
N ASP A 176 -14.12 24.20 13.06
CA ASP A 176 -15.54 23.96 12.75
C ASP A 176 -15.95 24.57 11.41
N GLY A 177 -15.46 25.79 11.12
CA GLY A 177 -15.70 26.46 9.83
C GLY A 177 -15.12 25.71 8.63
N ILE A 178 -13.94 25.08 8.79
CA ILE A 178 -13.36 24.25 7.72
C ILE A 178 -14.12 22.93 7.61
N LEU A 179 -14.45 22.30 8.74
CA LEU A 179 -15.20 21.04 8.78
C LEU A 179 -16.58 21.17 8.14
N SER A 180 -17.27 22.29 8.34
CA SER A 180 -18.61 22.55 7.79
C SER A 180 -18.67 22.53 6.26
N LYS A 181 -17.51 22.62 5.57
CA LYS A 181 -17.42 22.56 4.11
C LYS A 181 -17.46 21.13 3.57
N ILE A 182 -17.25 20.12 4.41
CA ILE A 182 -17.31 18.71 4.01
C ILE A 182 -18.78 18.32 3.80
N THR A 183 -19.08 17.79 2.62
CA THR A 183 -20.41 17.29 2.24
C THR A 183 -20.38 15.78 2.11
N VAL A 184 -21.14 15.09 2.96
CA VAL A 184 -21.23 13.62 2.93
C VAL A 184 -22.37 13.18 2.02
N LYS A 185 -22.04 12.62 0.85
CA LYS A 185 -23.01 11.95 -0.02
C LYS A 185 -23.09 10.45 0.23
N TYR A 186 -21.94 9.85 0.52
CA TYR A 186 -21.73 8.44 0.85
C TYR A 186 -20.40 8.33 1.62
N THR A 187 -20.20 7.22 2.33
CA THR A 187 -18.99 6.93 3.11
C THR A 187 -18.01 6.08 2.31
N VAL A 188 -16.76 6.00 2.77
CA VAL A 188 -15.78 5.05 2.20
C VAL A 188 -16.30 3.61 2.29
N ILE A 189 -16.96 3.23 3.39
CA ILE A 189 -17.53 1.89 3.55
C ILE A 189 -18.61 1.60 2.50
N ASP A 190 -19.47 2.58 2.19
CA ASP A 190 -20.48 2.40 1.14
C ASP A 190 -19.81 2.15 -0.22
N VAL A 191 -18.68 2.82 -0.50
CA VAL A 191 -17.89 2.60 -1.73
C VAL A 191 -17.20 1.23 -1.74
N LEU A 192 -16.56 0.83 -0.64
CA LEU A 192 -15.89 -0.47 -0.53
C LEU A 192 -16.90 -1.63 -0.59
N GLN A 193 -18.11 -1.46 -0.04
CA GLN A 193 -19.19 -2.44 -0.19
C GLN A 193 -19.64 -2.59 -1.65
N LYS A 194 -19.76 -1.49 -2.39
CA LYS A 194 -20.05 -1.54 -3.83
C LYS A 194 -18.94 -2.23 -4.60
N PHE A 195 -17.68 -1.95 -4.25
CA PHE A 195 -16.51 -2.56 -4.87
C PHE A 195 -16.49 -4.08 -4.72
N VAL A 196 -16.69 -4.59 -3.50
CA VAL A 196 -16.68 -6.05 -3.26
C VAL A 196 -17.84 -6.76 -3.99
N GLY A 197 -18.98 -6.09 -4.19
CA GLY A 197 -20.10 -6.65 -4.96
C GLY A 197 -20.71 -7.92 -4.32
N ASP A 198 -21.23 -8.81 -5.17
CA ASP A 198 -21.68 -10.17 -4.81
C ASP A 198 -20.53 -11.18 -5.07
N GLU A 199 -20.62 -12.40 -4.50
CA GLU A 199 -19.55 -13.43 -4.38
C GLU A 199 -18.64 -13.71 -5.61
N ASN A 200 -18.96 -13.23 -6.81
CA ASN A 200 -18.16 -13.45 -8.03
C ASN A 200 -18.08 -12.23 -8.98
N ASN A 201 -18.41 -11.00 -8.55
CA ASN A 201 -18.33 -9.83 -9.45
C ASN A 201 -17.91 -8.55 -8.72
N GLU A 202 -16.60 -8.34 -8.61
CA GLU A 202 -16.00 -7.11 -8.12
C GLU A 202 -16.34 -5.96 -9.07
N ASN A 203 -16.82 -4.83 -8.52
CA ASN A 203 -17.12 -3.63 -9.28
C ASN A 203 -16.00 -2.62 -9.11
N ILE A 204 -14.92 -2.77 -9.89
CA ILE A 204 -13.76 -1.90 -9.79
C ILE A 204 -14.10 -0.43 -10.10
N GLU A 205 -15.05 -0.18 -11.01
CA GLU A 205 -15.50 1.18 -11.34
C GLU A 205 -16.01 1.95 -10.10
N ALA A 206 -16.52 1.24 -9.08
CA ALA A 206 -16.94 1.84 -7.82
C ALA A 206 -15.80 2.57 -7.08
N LEU A 207 -14.53 2.13 -7.24
CA LEU A 207 -13.39 2.76 -6.58
C LEU A 207 -13.14 4.21 -7.05
N SER A 208 -13.66 4.61 -8.22
CA SER A 208 -13.66 6.01 -8.66
C SER A 208 -14.49 6.93 -7.76
N GLU A 209 -15.48 6.39 -7.03
CA GLU A 209 -16.26 7.14 -6.05
C GLU A 209 -15.41 7.57 -4.82
N LEU A 210 -14.19 7.04 -4.65
CA LEU A 210 -13.26 7.52 -3.62
C LEU A 210 -12.68 8.91 -3.95
N ASP A 211 -12.64 9.33 -5.22
CA ASP A 211 -12.05 10.61 -5.63
C ASP A 211 -12.67 11.85 -4.96
N PRO A 212 -13.99 12.04 -4.93
CA PRO A 212 -14.59 13.15 -4.20
C PRO A 212 -14.36 13.08 -2.69
N ILE A 213 -14.16 11.89 -2.11
CA ILE A 213 -13.82 11.71 -0.68
C ILE A 213 -12.38 12.17 -0.44
N ILE A 214 -11.45 11.68 -1.26
CA ILE A 214 -10.03 12.06 -1.23
C ILE A 214 -9.87 13.56 -1.39
N LYS A 215 -10.57 14.16 -2.36
CA LYS A 215 -10.52 15.60 -2.62
C LYS A 215 -11.00 16.41 -1.42
N GLN A 216 -12.15 16.07 -0.83
CA GLN A 216 -12.68 16.80 0.33
C GLN A 216 -11.76 16.67 1.55
N THR A 217 -11.17 15.49 1.77
CA THR A 217 -10.20 15.27 2.85
C THR A 217 -8.92 16.08 2.62
N THR A 218 -8.45 16.15 1.37
CA THR A 218 -7.30 16.98 0.97
C THR A 218 -7.58 18.46 1.22
N ASP A 219 -8.76 18.95 0.83
CA ASP A 219 -9.20 20.33 1.05
C ASP A 219 -9.30 20.65 2.55
N PHE A 220 -9.73 19.68 3.38
CA PHE A 220 -9.76 19.80 4.83
C PHE A 220 -8.36 19.90 5.44
N ILE A 221 -7.43 19.00 5.07
CA ILE A 221 -6.03 19.07 5.50
C ILE A 221 -5.40 20.41 5.12
N ASN A 222 -5.61 20.87 3.88
CA ASN A 222 -5.10 22.14 3.40
C ASN A 222 -5.63 23.34 4.20
N GLY A 223 -6.85 23.24 4.74
CA GLY A 223 -7.40 24.20 5.69
C GLY A 223 -6.73 24.13 7.05
N MET A 224 -6.54 22.91 7.58
CA MET A 224 -5.88 22.67 8.87
C MET A 224 -4.45 23.21 8.90
N VAL A 225 -3.61 22.90 7.91
CA VAL A 225 -2.20 23.35 7.91
C VAL A 225 -2.03 24.87 7.86
N LYS A 226 -3.04 25.60 7.34
CA LYS A 226 -3.02 27.06 7.22
C LYS A 226 -3.55 27.80 8.44
N MET A 227 -4.26 27.13 9.36
CA MET A 227 -4.85 27.79 10.52
C MET A 227 -3.78 28.15 11.56
N GLU A 228 -4.04 29.22 12.32
CA GLU A 228 -3.22 29.55 13.48
C GLU A 228 -3.46 28.52 14.58
N THR A 229 -2.41 27.75 14.91
CA THR A 229 -2.49 26.65 15.86
C THR A 229 -1.78 27.05 17.16
N PRO A 230 -2.49 27.13 18.30
CA PRO A 230 -1.89 27.39 19.61
C PRO A 230 -0.79 26.37 19.94
N GLN A 231 0.32 26.81 20.52
CA GLN A 231 1.48 25.97 20.80
C GLN A 231 1.09 24.71 21.60
N SER A 232 0.19 24.83 22.58
CA SER A 232 -0.29 23.68 23.37
C SER A 232 -1.13 22.66 22.59
N LEU A 233 -1.60 23.00 21.40
CA LEU A 233 -2.38 22.11 20.51
C LEU A 233 -1.57 21.60 19.31
N ALA A 234 -0.38 22.17 19.05
CA ALA A 234 0.38 21.95 17.81
C ALA A 234 0.65 20.47 17.49
N THR A 235 1.12 19.69 18.47
CA THR A 235 1.38 18.25 18.27
C THR A 235 0.10 17.47 18.00
N LEU A 236 -0.96 17.72 18.78
CA LEU A 236 -2.25 17.01 18.62
C LEU A 236 -2.94 17.37 17.30
N HIS A 237 -2.82 18.63 16.87
CA HIS A 237 -3.26 19.08 15.56
C HIS A 237 -2.50 18.34 14.45
N LEU A 238 -1.17 18.27 14.56
CA LEU A 238 -0.33 17.59 13.59
C LEU A 238 -0.63 16.09 13.51
N ASP A 239 -0.91 15.44 14.64
CA ASP A 239 -1.32 14.03 14.68
C ASP A 239 -2.59 13.79 13.86
N VAL A 240 -3.59 14.69 13.96
CA VAL A 240 -4.82 14.60 13.16
C VAL A 240 -4.53 14.80 11.67
N VAL A 241 -3.74 15.83 11.32
CA VAL A 241 -3.34 16.10 9.92
C VAL A 241 -2.64 14.89 9.31
N ASN A 242 -1.68 14.30 10.03
CA ASN A 242 -0.94 13.14 9.55
C ASN A 242 -1.79 11.87 9.50
N ALA A 243 -2.76 11.70 10.40
CA ALA A 243 -3.70 10.57 10.32
C ALA A 243 -4.63 10.69 9.10
N LEU A 244 -5.08 11.89 8.75
CA LEU A 244 -5.86 12.14 7.53
C LEU A 244 -5.04 11.93 6.26
N GLU A 245 -3.78 12.38 6.22
CA GLU A 245 -2.89 12.16 5.07
C GLU A 245 -2.65 10.65 4.85
N ARG A 246 -2.46 9.88 5.94
CA ARG A 246 -2.37 8.42 5.87
C ARG A 246 -3.61 7.80 5.27
N LEU A 247 -4.80 8.27 5.63
CA LEU A 247 -6.04 7.80 5.02
C LEU A 247 -6.15 8.18 3.55
N ILE A 248 -5.78 9.39 3.16
CA ILE A 248 -5.75 9.78 1.73
C ILE A 248 -4.85 8.84 0.94
N LYS A 249 -3.63 8.59 1.42
CA LYS A 249 -2.73 7.64 0.77
C LYS A 249 -3.36 6.26 0.68
N ASN A 250 -3.89 5.78 1.79
CA ASN A 250 -4.53 4.49 1.88
C ASN A 250 -5.69 4.34 0.88
N LEU A 251 -6.54 5.36 0.70
CA LEU A 251 -7.59 5.34 -0.29
C LEU A 251 -7.05 5.36 -1.74
N ASN A 252 -5.99 6.13 -2.01
CA ASN A 252 -5.35 6.13 -3.33
C ASN A 252 -4.73 4.76 -3.65
N ASP A 253 -4.08 4.13 -2.68
CA ASP A 253 -3.48 2.80 -2.84
C ASP A 253 -4.54 1.72 -3.11
N ILE A 254 -5.71 1.78 -2.44
CA ILE A 254 -6.84 0.85 -2.72
C ILE A 254 -7.27 0.94 -4.20
N LYS A 255 -7.25 2.14 -4.79
CA LYS A 255 -7.63 2.34 -6.20
C LYS A 255 -6.68 1.66 -7.18
N LEU A 256 -5.51 1.20 -6.74
CA LEU A 256 -4.56 0.47 -7.57
C LEU A 256 -4.92 -1.00 -7.76
N TYR A 257 -6.12 -1.45 -7.35
CA TYR A 257 -6.53 -2.86 -7.40
C TYR A 257 -6.25 -3.55 -8.75
N ASP A 258 -6.55 -2.88 -9.86
CA ASP A 258 -6.32 -3.45 -11.21
C ASP A 258 -4.88 -3.33 -11.70
N SER A 259 -4.12 -2.37 -11.18
CA SER A 259 -2.78 -2.03 -11.69
C SER A 259 -1.64 -2.54 -10.81
N ASP A 260 -1.88 -2.70 -9.51
CA ASP A 260 -0.92 -3.14 -8.50
C ASP A 260 -1.68 -3.72 -7.27
N ILE A 261 -2.14 -4.96 -7.42
CA ILE A 261 -2.99 -5.64 -6.43
C ILE A 261 -2.30 -5.82 -5.07
N ILE A 262 -0.97 -6.00 -5.02
CA ILE A 262 -0.24 -6.11 -3.75
C ILE A 262 -0.34 -4.81 -2.96
N VAL A 263 -0.18 -3.65 -3.62
CA VAL A 263 -0.35 -2.34 -2.97
C VAL A 263 -1.80 -2.14 -2.53
N ALA A 264 -2.77 -2.49 -3.37
CA ALA A 264 -4.19 -2.33 -3.05
C ALA A 264 -4.63 -3.21 -1.88
N LEU A 265 -4.27 -4.50 -1.87
CA LEU A 265 -4.55 -5.42 -0.75
C LEU A 265 -3.88 -4.95 0.53
N GLY A 266 -2.64 -4.46 0.43
CA GLY A 266 -1.94 -3.86 1.54
C GLY A 266 -2.68 -2.68 2.14
N ALA A 267 -3.22 -1.82 1.28
CA ALA A 267 -4.04 -0.70 1.70
C ALA A 267 -5.38 -1.13 2.30
N ILE A 268 -6.08 -2.10 1.72
CA ILE A 268 -7.32 -2.66 2.28
C ILE A 268 -7.07 -3.19 3.69
N SER A 269 -5.97 -3.94 3.89
CA SER A 269 -5.60 -4.50 5.21
C SER A 269 -5.34 -3.42 6.27
N GLN A 270 -4.80 -2.26 5.87
CA GLN A 270 -4.44 -1.18 6.77
C GLN A 270 -5.57 -0.17 7.01
N TYR A 271 -6.66 -0.21 6.24
CA TYR A 271 -7.75 0.76 6.33
C TYR A 271 -8.35 0.87 7.74
N GLN A 272 -8.62 -0.26 8.39
CA GLN A 272 -9.15 -0.26 9.76
C GLN A 272 -8.14 0.33 10.76
N THR A 273 -6.86 -0.02 10.65
CA THR A 273 -5.81 0.54 11.51
C THR A 273 -5.71 2.05 11.37
N ASN A 274 -5.72 2.55 10.14
CA ASN A 274 -5.60 3.98 9.85
C ASN A 274 -6.83 4.77 10.32
N THR A 275 -8.03 4.21 10.21
CA THR A 275 -9.25 4.85 10.73
C THR A 275 -9.27 4.90 12.25
N ILE A 276 -8.81 3.85 12.95
CA ILE A 276 -8.65 3.86 14.42
C ILE A 276 -7.60 4.91 14.85
N ALA A 277 -6.49 5.03 14.12
CA ALA A 277 -5.47 6.03 14.42
C ALA A 277 -6.02 7.47 14.27
N LEU A 278 -6.80 7.74 13.21
CA LEU A 278 -7.49 9.02 13.04
C LEU A 278 -8.47 9.30 14.18
N GLU A 279 -9.29 8.31 14.53
CA GLU A 279 -10.24 8.46 15.63
C GLU A 279 -9.51 8.82 16.94
N SER A 280 -8.44 8.09 17.26
CA SER A 280 -7.64 8.34 18.47
C SER A 280 -7.02 9.74 18.47
N ALA A 281 -6.40 10.17 17.37
CA ALA A 281 -5.80 11.50 17.25
C ALA A 281 -6.86 12.61 17.45
N THR A 282 -8.02 12.44 16.83
CA THR A 282 -9.10 13.43 16.88
C THR A 282 -9.72 13.51 18.28
N GLN A 283 -9.92 12.36 18.95
CA GLN A 283 -10.40 12.31 20.33
C GLN A 283 -9.44 13.03 21.30
N LYS A 284 -8.13 12.79 21.18
CA LYS A 284 -7.11 13.47 22.02
C LYS A 284 -7.12 14.98 21.83
N LEU A 285 -7.13 15.46 20.59
CA LEU A 285 -7.21 16.89 20.28
C LEU A 285 -8.46 17.52 20.90
N THR A 286 -9.61 16.88 20.71
CA THR A 286 -10.90 17.36 21.22
C THR A 286 -10.95 17.42 22.73
N ALA A 287 -10.42 16.40 23.41
CA ALA A 287 -10.38 16.36 24.87
C ALA A 287 -9.60 17.55 25.43
N VAL A 288 -8.44 17.88 24.84
CA VAL A 288 -7.61 19.00 25.28
C VAL A 288 -8.25 20.36 24.97
N ILE A 289 -8.92 20.51 23.82
CA ILE A 289 -9.70 21.72 23.51
C ILE A 289 -10.79 21.93 24.57
N ASN A 290 -11.60 20.91 24.84
CA ASN A 290 -12.69 20.98 25.81
C ASN A 290 -12.18 21.29 27.22
N GLN A 291 -11.07 20.68 27.64
CA GLN A 291 -10.44 20.96 28.92
C GLN A 291 -10.01 22.43 29.02
N LYS A 292 -9.42 22.98 27.96
CA LYS A 292 -8.91 24.36 27.95
C LYS A 292 -10.00 25.42 27.81
N LEU A 293 -11.17 25.08 27.26
CA LEU A 293 -12.32 25.99 27.17
C LEU A 293 -13.18 26.01 28.43
N ASN A 294 -13.11 24.97 29.27
CA ASN A 294 -13.90 24.84 30.50
C ASN A 294 -13.16 25.25 31.77
N ASN A 295 -11.85 25.57 31.68
CA ASN A 295 -11.01 26.06 32.76
C ASN A 295 -10.77 27.57 32.60
#